data_AF-A0A0A2X6M6-F1
#
_entry.id   AF-A0A0A2X6M6-F1
#
_cell.length_a   1.000
_cell.length_b   1.000
_cell.length_c   1.000
_cell.angle_alpha   90.00
_cell.angle_beta   90.00
_cell.angle_gamma   90.00
#
_symmetry.space_group_name_H-M   'P 1'
#
loop_
_entity.id
_entity.type
_entity.pdbx_description
1 polymer ?
#
loop_
_entity_poly.entity_id
_entity_poly.type
_entity_poly.pdbx_seq_one_letter_code
_entity_poly.pdbx_strand_id
1 'polypeptide(L)'
;MRNAKGFTLIELLIVIAIIGILAAVLVPNLLQARRTAQIRAEEAYANNVFKVANAAIAENPNIDADEIAKECKEGYSVGNYDAGKAPATLDDCEVTYDPDTQEVTVTWSGAAGENKKVP
;
A
#
# COMPACT_ATOMS: atom_id res chain seq x y z
N MET A 1 12.14 13.20 -58.33
CA MET A 1 13.15 12.40 -57.58
C MET A 1 12.83 12.50 -56.10
N ARG A 2 12.44 11.40 -55.45
CA ARG A 2 12.15 11.40 -54.01
C ARG A 2 13.46 11.22 -53.25
N ASN A 3 13.99 12.30 -52.68
CA ASN A 3 15.11 12.25 -51.72
C ASN A 3 14.62 11.63 -50.41
N ALA A 4 14.58 10.30 -50.34
CA ALA A 4 14.42 9.60 -49.07
C ALA A 4 15.77 9.64 -48.35
N LYS A 5 15.96 10.61 -47.44
CA LYS A 5 17.04 10.56 -46.46
C LYS A 5 16.76 9.38 -45.54
N GLY A 6 17.48 8.28 -45.72
CA GLY A 6 17.43 7.13 -44.82
C GLY A 6 18.06 7.47 -43.47
N PHE A 7 17.55 6.85 -42.41
CA PHE A 7 18.12 6.92 -41.07
C PHE A 7 19.48 6.20 -41.06
N THR A 8 20.52 6.84 -40.54
CA THR A 8 21.85 6.23 -40.51
C THR A 8 22.00 5.28 -39.31
N LEU A 9 22.83 4.25 -39.45
CA LEU A 9 23.13 3.34 -38.34
C LEU A 9 23.77 4.08 -37.16
N ILE A 10 24.59 5.10 -37.42
CA ILE A 10 25.22 5.91 -36.38
C ILE A 10 24.20 6.74 -35.59
N GLU A 11 23.17 7.28 -36.25
CA GLU A 11 22.08 7.97 -35.56
C GLU A 11 21.32 7.03 -34.63
N LEU A 12 21.06 5.79 -35.05
CA LEU A 12 20.40 4.79 -34.20
C LEU A 12 21.26 4.43 -32.99
N LEU A 13 22.57 4.27 -33.19
CA LEU A 13 23.52 3.91 -32.13
C LEU A 13 23.63 4.99 -31.05
N ILE A 14 23.66 6.28 -31.43
CA ILE A 14 23.71 7.38 -30.47
C ILE A 14 22.41 7.45 -29.67
N VAL A 15 21.26 7.24 -30.32
CA VAL A 15 19.95 7.28 -29.64
C VAL A 15 19.84 6.20 -28.57
N ILE A 16 20.19 4.95 -28.88
CA ILE A 16 20.15 3.86 -27.88
C ILE A 16 21.17 4.10 -26.75
N ALA A 17 22.32 4.71 -27.05
CA ALA A 17 23.31 5.06 -26.03
C ALA A 17 22.77 6.08 -25.02
N ILE A 18 22.10 7.14 -25.51
CA ILE A 18 21.49 8.16 -24.64
C ILE A 18 20.33 7.56 -23.82
N ILE A 19 19.47 6.75 -24.46
CA ILE A 19 18.38 6.05 -23.76
C ILE A 19 18.95 5.14 -22.66
N GLY A 20 20.05 4.44 -22.93
CA GLY A 20 20.74 3.59 -21.95
C GLY A 20 21.22 4.36 -20.72
N ILE A 21 21.83 5.53 -20.91
CA ILE A 21 22.30 6.39 -19.81
C ILE A 21 21.12 6.90 -18.97
N LEU A 22 20.06 7.38 -19.62
CA LEU A 22 18.87 7.87 -18.93
C LEU A 22 18.18 6.75 -18.15
N ALA A 23 17.99 5.58 -18.76
CA ALA A 23 17.37 4.43 -18.12
C ALA A 23 18.17 3.96 -16.88
N ALA A 24 19.50 3.96 -16.95
CA ALA A 24 20.36 3.53 -15.84
C ALA A 24 20.16 4.39 -14.58
N VAL A 25 19.90 5.69 -14.72
CA VAL A 25 19.66 6.60 -13.58
C VAL A 25 18.18 6.60 -13.16
N LEU A 26 17.26 6.55 -14.11
CA LEU A 26 15.82 6.71 -13.84
C LEU A 26 15.17 5.45 -13.24
N VAL A 27 15.53 4.26 -13.72
CA VAL A 27 14.91 3.00 -13.27
C VAL A 27 15.04 2.77 -11.75
N PRO A 28 16.23 2.86 -11.12
CA PRO A 28 16.33 2.60 -9.68
C PRO A 28 15.51 3.61 -8.85
N ASN A 29 15.51 4.88 -9.23
CA ASN A 29 14.74 5.92 -8.56
C ASN A 29 13.22 5.65 -8.67
N LEU A 30 12.75 5.28 -9.87
CA LEU A 30 11.35 4.93 -10.08
C LEU A 30 10.92 3.73 -9.23
N LEU A 31 11.75 2.69 -9.14
CA LEU A 31 11.46 1.51 -8.32
C LEU A 31 11.35 1.88 -6.83
N GLN A 32 12.27 2.70 -6.33
CA GLN A 32 12.23 3.18 -4.95
C GLN A 32 10.99 4.05 -4.67
N ALA A 33 10.66 4.99 -5.57
CA ALA A 33 9.48 5.84 -5.43
C ALA A 33 8.18 5.02 -5.40
N ARG A 34 8.07 4.00 -6.26
CA ARG A 34 6.93 3.07 -6.26
C ARG A 34 6.81 2.30 -4.95
N ARG A 35 7.93 1.76 -4.45
CA ARG A 35 7.94 1.05 -3.16
C ARG A 35 7.51 1.95 -2.02
N THR A 36 8.03 3.17 -1.95
CA THR A 36 7.62 4.15 -0.92
C THR A 36 6.14 4.47 -1.01
N ALA A 37 5.59 4.67 -2.21
CA ALA A 37 4.16 4.93 -2.39
C ALA A 37 3.28 3.75 -1.91
N GLN A 38 3.71 2.51 -2.16
CA GLN A 38 3.02 1.31 -1.67
C GLN A 38 3.02 1.24 -0.14
N ILE A 39 4.18 1.45 0.50
CA ILE A 39 4.30 1.46 1.97
C ILE A 39 3.37 2.52 2.58
N ARG A 40 3.31 3.72 1.98
CA ARG A 40 2.43 4.79 2.47
C ARG A 40 0.96 4.48 2.29
N ALA A 41 0.58 3.79 1.21
CA ALA A 41 -0.80 3.36 1.01
C ALA A 41 -1.21 2.28 2.03
N GLU A 42 -0.33 1.33 2.32
CA GLU A 42 -0.53 0.28 3.34
C GLU A 42 -0.66 0.89 4.74
N GLU A 43 0.26 1.81 5.10
CA GLU A 43 0.22 2.54 6.36
C GLU A 43 -1.08 3.37 6.50
N ALA A 44 -1.49 4.08 5.44
CA ALA A 44 -2.73 4.86 5.45
C ALA A 44 -3.97 3.97 5.60
N TYR A 45 -3.98 2.82 4.93
CA TYR A 45 -5.06 1.85 5.06
C TYR A 45 -5.16 1.29 6.48
N ALA A 46 -4.04 0.86 7.08
CA ALA A 46 -4.03 0.38 8.47
C ALA A 46 -4.51 1.44 9.47
N ASN A 47 -4.14 2.71 9.27
CA ASN A 47 -4.67 3.82 10.06
C ASN A 47 -6.17 4.02 9.88
N ASN A 48 -6.72 3.77 8.68
CA ASN A 48 -8.16 3.84 8.45
C ASN A 48 -8.88 2.68 9.11
N VAL A 49 -8.34 1.46 9.03
CA VAL A 49 -8.84 0.27 9.75
C VAL A 49 -8.92 0.55 11.24
N PHE A 50 -7.85 1.08 11.82
CA PHE A 50 -7.81 1.47 13.23
C PHE A 50 -8.91 2.47 13.60
N LYS A 51 -9.10 3.52 12.79
CA LYS A 51 -10.17 4.52 13.02
C LYS A 51 -11.56 3.91 12.91
N VAL A 52 -11.77 3.01 11.95
CA VAL A 52 -13.04 2.31 11.74
C VAL A 52 -13.38 1.40 12.92
N ALA A 53 -12.41 0.63 13.41
CA ALA A 53 -12.56 -0.20 14.60
C ALA A 53 -12.91 0.65 15.84
N ASN A 54 -12.16 1.73 16.09
CA ASN A 54 -12.44 2.62 17.22
C ASN A 54 -13.80 3.33 17.11
N ALA A 55 -14.23 3.69 15.90
CA ALA A 55 -15.55 4.29 15.70
C ALA A 55 -16.66 3.31 16.10
N ALA A 56 -16.53 2.03 15.75
CA ALA A 56 -17.50 1.00 16.14
C ALA A 56 -17.55 0.77 17.66
N ILE A 57 -16.40 0.76 18.35
CA ILE A 57 -16.34 0.62 19.82
C ILE A 57 -16.93 1.85 20.51
N ALA A 58 -16.68 3.05 19.96
CA ALA A 58 -17.25 4.28 20.49
C ALA A 58 -18.78 4.34 20.34
N GLU A 59 -19.33 3.73 19.28
CA GLU A 59 -20.78 3.61 19.08
C GLU A 59 -21.40 2.54 19.98
N ASN A 60 -20.77 1.36 20.07
CA ASN A 60 -21.21 0.26 20.92
C ASN A 60 -20.05 -0.28 21.78
N PRO A 61 -19.95 0.15 23.05
CA PRO A 61 -18.91 -0.34 23.96
C PRO A 61 -19.00 -1.83 24.30
N ASN A 62 -20.15 -2.48 24.04
CA ASN A 62 -20.38 -3.91 24.30
C ASN A 62 -20.38 -4.73 22.99
N ILE A 63 -19.73 -4.22 21.94
CA ILE A 63 -19.55 -4.95 20.69
C ILE A 63 -18.78 -6.25 20.93
N ASP A 64 -19.17 -7.31 20.24
CA ASP A 64 -18.50 -8.59 20.33
C ASP A 64 -17.05 -8.43 19.83
N ALA A 65 -16.09 -8.95 20.58
CA ALA A 65 -14.68 -8.84 20.23
C ALA A 65 -14.39 -9.49 18.87
N ASP A 66 -15.11 -10.55 18.51
CA ASP A 66 -14.94 -11.25 17.23
C ASP A 66 -15.43 -10.41 16.03
N GLU A 67 -16.32 -9.43 16.26
CA GLU A 67 -16.70 -8.49 15.19
C GLU A 67 -15.59 -7.50 14.84
N ILE A 68 -14.66 -7.26 15.78
CA ILE A 68 -13.53 -6.34 15.61
C ILE A 68 -12.24 -7.09 15.26
N ALA A 69 -11.93 -8.13 16.02
CA ALA A 69 -10.67 -8.87 15.97
C ALA A 69 -10.67 -9.85 14.78
N LYS A 70 -10.43 -9.30 13.59
CA LYS A 70 -10.43 -10.05 12.34
C LYS A 70 -9.41 -9.53 11.35
N GLU A 71 -9.18 -10.32 10.32
CA GLU A 71 -8.28 -9.98 9.21
C GLU A 71 -8.81 -8.77 8.42
N CYS A 72 -7.88 -7.92 7.97
CA CYS A 72 -8.19 -6.71 7.19
C CYS A 72 -7.59 -6.73 5.77
N LYS A 73 -7.11 -7.89 5.30
CA LYS A 73 -6.40 -8.01 4.02
C LYS A 73 -7.28 -7.80 2.79
N GLU A 74 -8.54 -8.27 2.84
CA GLU A 74 -9.48 -8.13 1.71
C GLU A 74 -10.37 -6.88 1.81
N GLY A 75 -10.20 -6.10 2.88
CA GLY A 75 -11.13 -5.05 3.30
C GLY A 75 -11.42 -5.20 4.79
N TYR A 76 -11.92 -4.15 5.42
CA TYR A 76 -12.30 -4.18 6.82
C TYR A 76 -13.55 -3.34 7.04
N SER A 77 -14.57 -3.94 7.62
CA SER A 77 -15.80 -3.26 8.00
C SER A 77 -16.31 -3.81 9.32
N VAL A 78 -16.91 -2.95 10.13
CA VAL A 78 -17.51 -3.31 11.42
C VAL A 78 -18.67 -2.36 11.68
N GLY A 79 -19.83 -2.92 12.02
CA GLY A 79 -21.08 -2.16 12.06
C GLY A 79 -21.35 -1.43 10.75
N ASN A 80 -21.49 -0.10 10.82
CA ASN A 80 -21.74 0.78 9.67
C ASN A 80 -20.45 1.39 9.07
N TYR A 81 -19.28 1.04 9.59
CA TYR A 81 -18.02 1.64 9.21
C TYR A 81 -17.21 0.73 8.27
N ASP A 82 -16.56 1.32 7.27
CA ASP A 82 -15.80 0.61 6.24
C ASP A 82 -14.47 1.33 5.99
N ALA A 83 -13.36 0.59 6.00
CA ALA A 83 -12.01 1.12 5.80
C ALA A 83 -11.64 1.28 4.32
N GLY A 84 -12.53 0.89 3.41
CA GLY A 84 -12.33 0.85 1.98
C GLY A 84 -11.55 -0.38 1.53
N LYS A 85 -11.12 -0.32 0.26
CA LYS A 85 -10.37 -1.40 -0.36
C LYS A 85 -8.91 -1.41 0.13
N ALA A 86 -8.46 -2.57 0.59
CA ALA A 86 -7.07 -2.81 0.94
C ALA A 86 -6.14 -2.62 -0.27
N PRO A 87 -4.93 -2.06 -0.09
CA PRO A 87 -3.90 -2.04 -1.12
C PRO A 87 -3.54 -3.45 -1.58
N ALA A 88 -3.38 -3.65 -2.89
CA ALA A 88 -3.06 -4.97 -3.46
C ALA A 88 -1.66 -5.50 -3.10
N THR A 89 -0.82 -4.67 -2.49
CA THR A 89 0.54 -5.03 -2.05
C THR A 89 0.61 -5.47 -0.59
N LEU A 90 -0.52 -5.49 0.11
CA LEU A 90 -0.64 -5.98 1.46
C LEU A 90 -0.52 -7.50 1.47
N ASP A 91 0.45 -8.02 2.22
CA ASP A 91 0.64 -9.47 2.38
C ASP A 91 -0.18 -10.01 3.56
N ASP A 92 -0.28 -9.24 4.64
CA ASP A 92 -1.00 -9.61 5.85
C ASP A 92 -1.56 -8.37 6.57
N CYS A 93 -2.68 -8.53 7.27
CA CYS A 93 -3.34 -7.49 8.02
C CYS A 93 -4.28 -8.11 9.06
N GLU A 94 -4.00 -7.88 10.33
CA GLU A 94 -4.75 -8.42 11.46
C GLU A 94 -5.13 -7.29 12.42
N VAL A 95 -6.40 -7.25 12.81
CA VAL A 95 -6.89 -6.38 13.88
C VAL A 95 -7.03 -7.21 15.14
N THR A 96 -6.47 -6.72 16.24
CA THR A 96 -6.64 -7.29 17.57
C THR A 96 -7.37 -6.28 18.45
N TYR A 97 -8.25 -6.77 19.32
CA TYR A 97 -9.03 -5.94 20.24
C TYR A 97 -9.04 -6.54 21.64
N ASP A 98 -8.74 -5.72 22.64
CA ASP A 98 -8.88 -6.06 24.04
C ASP A 98 -10.16 -5.41 24.61
N PRO A 99 -11.21 -6.19 24.94
CA PRO A 99 -12.47 -5.65 25.44
C PRO A 99 -12.38 -5.07 26.85
N ASP A 100 -11.40 -5.48 27.66
CA ASP A 100 -11.24 -4.99 29.03
C ASP A 100 -10.62 -3.58 29.06
N THR A 101 -9.68 -3.32 28.15
CA THR A 101 -8.98 -2.03 28.03
C THR A 101 -9.52 -1.15 26.91
N GLN A 102 -10.40 -1.69 26.06
CA GLN A 102 -10.88 -1.09 24.82
C GLN A 102 -9.75 -0.71 23.83
N GLU A 103 -8.62 -1.39 23.91
CA GLU A 103 -7.48 -1.13 23.02
C GLU A 103 -7.60 -1.91 21.71
N VAL A 104 -7.50 -1.19 20.60
CA VAL A 104 -7.39 -1.77 19.25
C VAL A 104 -5.92 -1.75 18.84
N THR A 105 -5.49 -2.74 18.10
CA THR A 105 -4.18 -2.74 17.44
C THR A 105 -4.35 -3.30 16.04
N VAL A 106 -3.73 -2.67 15.05
CA VAL A 106 -3.68 -3.18 13.68
C VAL A 106 -2.23 -3.54 13.35
N THR A 107 -1.99 -4.81 13.05
CA THR A 107 -0.69 -5.30 12.57
C THR A 107 -0.79 -5.60 11.09
N TRP A 108 0.18 -5.14 10.29
CA TRP A 108 0.16 -5.32 8.84
C TRP A 108 1.56 -5.56 8.26
N SER A 109 1.61 -6.22 7.10
CA SER A 109 2.83 -6.43 6.31
C SER A 109 2.54 -6.33 4.80
N GLY A 110 3.59 -6.14 3.99
CA GLY A 110 3.48 -5.90 2.56
C GLY A 110 4.77 -5.31 1.99
N ALA A 111 4.66 -4.22 1.21
CA ALA A 111 5.80 -3.56 0.59
C ALA A 111 6.88 -3.09 1.58
N ALA A 112 6.52 -2.90 2.86
CA ALA A 112 7.45 -2.58 3.95
C ALA A 112 8.52 -3.68 4.17
N GLY A 113 8.18 -4.94 3.89
CA GLY A 113 9.06 -6.10 4.08
C GLY A 113 9.24 -6.54 5.54
N GLU A 114 8.50 -5.93 6.47
CA GLU A 114 8.49 -6.25 7.89
C GLU A 114 7.11 -5.94 8.47
N ASN A 115 6.77 -6.56 9.61
CA ASN A 115 5.51 -6.29 10.30
C ASN A 115 5.53 -4.89 10.90
N LYS A 116 4.50 -4.11 10.61
CA LYS A 116 4.24 -2.79 11.17
C LYS A 116 2.99 -2.83 12.05
N LYS A 117 2.96 -1.98 13.06
CA LYS A 117 1.85 -1.88 14.02
C LYS A 117 1.32 -0.46 14.06
N VAL A 118 0.00 -0.33 14.02
CA VAL A 118 -0.76 0.88 14.35
C VAL A 118 -1.42 0.63 15.71
N PRO A 119 -1.11 1.43 16.74
CA PRO A 119 -1.79 1.37 18.02
C PRO A 119 -3.17 1.97 17.94
#